data_AF-A0A821TJW4-F1
#
_entry.id   AF-A0A821TJW4-F1
#
_cell.length_a   1.000
_cell.length_b   1.000
_cell.length_c   1.000
_cell.angle_alpha   90.00
_cell.angle_beta   90.00
_cell.angle_gamma   90.00
#
_symmetry.space_group_name_H-M   'P 1'
#
loop_
_entity.id
_entity.type
_entity.pdbx_description
1 polymer ?
#
loop_
_entity_poly.entity_id
_entity_poly.type
_entity_poly.pdbx_seq_one_letter_code
_entity_poly.pdbx_strand_id
1 'polypeptide(L)'
;MIQQKELELKDISVNSVHPGFVRTDMTMKLGFLSTDEAAKTPVYLVLEAPESLRGAYVWHDGTVLDWFDHTANIYFTTKFARSWVLSSVIVNLKEYIFMWINYILEKVRLPTTNKTL
;
A
#
# COMPACT_ATOMS: atom_id res chain seq x y z
N MET A 1 21.01 14.07 -11.04
CA MET A 1 20.08 13.51 -12.03
C MET A 1 20.14 14.36 -13.30
N ILE A 2 20.42 13.80 -14.48
CA ILE A 2 20.72 14.59 -15.70
C ILE A 2 19.48 15.34 -16.22
N GLN A 3 18.31 14.69 -16.15
CA GLN A 3 17.05 15.24 -16.66
C GLN A 3 16.60 16.48 -15.88
N GLN A 4 16.81 16.53 -14.56
CA GLN A 4 16.53 17.74 -13.78
C GLN A 4 17.35 18.94 -14.27
N LYS A 5 18.63 18.73 -14.59
CA LYS A 5 19.53 19.79 -15.07
C LYS A 5 19.11 20.30 -16.45
N GLU A 6 18.67 19.42 -17.33
CA GLU A 6 18.20 19.78 -18.67
C GLU A 6 16.92 20.63 -18.64
N LEU A 7 16.07 20.43 -17.64
CA LEU A 7 14.77 21.08 -17.53
C LEU A 7 14.72 22.23 -16.52
N GLU A 8 15.86 22.55 -15.88
CA GLU A 8 15.99 23.62 -14.89
C GLU A 8 15.56 24.99 -15.44
N LEU A 9 16.00 25.33 -16.66
CA LEU A 9 15.65 26.60 -17.33
C LEU A 9 14.17 26.72 -17.71
N LYS A 10 13.43 25.62 -17.70
CA LYS A 10 11.99 25.59 -17.98
C LYS A 10 11.13 25.61 -16.72
N ASP A 11 11.78 25.72 -15.57
CA ASP A 11 11.18 25.64 -14.26
C ASP A 11 10.32 24.36 -14.06
N ILE A 12 10.81 23.24 -14.57
CA ILE A 12 10.17 21.93 -14.34
C ILE A 12 10.95 21.20 -13.24
N SER A 13 10.24 20.73 -12.22
CA SER A 13 10.78 19.80 -11.22
C SER A 13 10.66 18.38 -11.75
N VAL A 14 11.73 17.61 -11.56
CA VAL A 14 11.85 16.22 -11.99
C VAL A 14 12.38 15.46 -10.78
N ASN A 15 11.58 14.52 -10.29
CA ASN A 15 11.96 13.64 -9.19
C ASN A 15 11.69 12.19 -9.60
N SER A 16 12.39 11.26 -8.96
CA SER A 16 12.11 9.83 -9.10
C SER A 16 11.44 9.32 -7.84
N VAL A 17 10.44 8.47 -7.98
CA VAL A 17 9.69 7.92 -6.86
C VAL A 17 9.69 6.39 -6.93
N HIS A 18 9.97 5.74 -5.80
CA HIS A 18 9.71 4.32 -5.63
C HIS A 18 8.34 4.16 -4.99
N PRO A 19 7.32 3.59 -5.68
CA PRO A 19 5.95 3.54 -5.18
C PRO A 19 5.72 2.49 -4.07
N GLY A 20 6.76 1.71 -3.75
CA GLY A 20 6.70 0.62 -2.79
C GLY A 20 6.40 -0.71 -3.48
N PHE A 21 6.08 -1.75 -2.70
CA PHE A 21 5.60 -3.03 -3.27
C PHE A 21 4.08 -3.01 -3.35
N VAL A 22 3.57 -2.60 -4.51
CA VAL A 22 2.16 -2.28 -4.75
C VAL A 22 1.40 -3.49 -5.27
N ARG A 23 0.18 -3.73 -4.78
CA ARG A 23 -0.71 -4.82 -5.17
C ARG A 23 -1.27 -4.60 -6.57
N THR A 24 -0.45 -4.95 -7.56
CA THR A 24 -0.79 -4.89 -8.99
C THR A 24 -0.53 -6.23 -9.67
N ASP A 25 -0.97 -6.40 -10.91
CA ASP A 25 -0.70 -7.61 -11.68
C ASP A 25 0.81 -7.85 -11.92
N MET A 26 1.62 -6.79 -12.01
CA MET A 26 3.09 -6.90 -12.09
C MET A 26 3.71 -7.61 -10.87
N THR A 27 3.05 -7.51 -9.72
CA THR A 27 3.47 -8.14 -8.46
C THR A 27 2.68 -9.42 -8.16
N MET A 28 1.91 -9.94 -9.12
CA MET A 28 0.96 -11.04 -8.92
C MET A 28 -0.01 -10.80 -7.76
N LYS A 29 -0.35 -9.52 -7.52
CA LYS A 29 -1.19 -9.06 -6.40
C LYS A 29 -0.61 -9.40 -5.00
N LEU A 30 0.69 -9.64 -4.90
CA LEU A 30 1.38 -9.92 -3.63
C LEU A 30 1.92 -8.67 -2.92
N GLY A 31 1.78 -7.49 -3.55
CA GLY A 31 2.12 -6.22 -2.93
C GLY A 31 1.39 -5.98 -1.60
N PHE A 32 2.12 -5.34 -0.68
CA PHE A 32 1.60 -5.02 0.65
C PHE A 32 0.92 -3.64 0.70
N LEU A 33 1.17 -2.76 -0.26
CA LEU A 33 0.41 -1.51 -0.45
C LEU A 33 -0.72 -1.72 -1.47
N SER A 34 -1.89 -1.14 -1.22
CA SER A 34 -2.90 -0.93 -2.27
C SER A 34 -2.43 0.12 -3.29
N THR A 35 -3.11 0.17 -4.43
CA THR A 35 -2.85 1.20 -5.46
C THR A 35 -3.05 2.61 -4.91
N ASP A 36 -4.09 2.82 -4.10
CA ASP A 36 -4.43 4.14 -3.55
C ASP A 36 -3.39 4.59 -2.52
N GLU A 37 -2.90 3.68 -1.69
CA GLU A 37 -1.81 3.99 -0.74
C GLU A 37 -0.51 4.35 -1.46
N ALA A 38 -0.16 3.58 -2.49
CA ALA A 38 1.04 3.84 -3.29
C ALA A 38 0.96 5.14 -4.11
N ALA A 39 -0.24 5.57 -4.49
CA ALA A 39 -0.45 6.78 -5.27
C ALA A 39 -0.26 8.07 -4.45
N LYS A 40 -0.37 8.03 -3.12
CA LYS A 40 -0.27 9.21 -2.25
C LYS A 40 1.02 10.00 -2.48
N THR A 41 2.15 9.32 -2.52
CA THR A 41 3.47 9.98 -2.65
C THR A 41 3.67 10.62 -4.02
N PRO A 42 3.42 9.93 -5.16
CA PRO A 42 3.42 10.57 -6.47
C PRO A 42 2.45 11.77 -6.57
N VAL A 43 1.25 11.65 -6.01
CA VAL A 43 0.26 12.76 -6.02
C VAL A 43 0.76 13.96 -5.23
N TYR A 44 1.32 13.73 -4.03
CA TYR A 44 1.96 14.78 -3.24
C TYR A 44 3.09 15.47 -4.01
N LEU A 45 3.95 14.70 -4.70
CA LEU A 45 5.07 15.26 -5.47
C LEU A 45 4.61 16.19 -6.60
N VAL A 46 3.42 15.97 -7.16
CA VAL A 46 2.87 16.80 -8.25
C VAL A 46 2.11 18.01 -7.71
N LEU A 47 1.38 17.85 -6.60
CA LEU A 47 0.42 18.87 -6.14
C LEU A 47 0.94 19.76 -5.01
N GLU A 48 1.78 19.23 -4.13
CA GLU A 48 2.06 19.84 -2.82
C GLU A 48 3.54 19.94 -2.46
N ALA A 49 4.42 19.20 -3.13
CA ALA A 49 5.85 19.23 -2.82
C ALA A 49 6.46 20.63 -3.07
N PRO A 50 7.43 21.05 -2.24
CA PRO A 50 8.05 22.35 -2.41
C PRO A 50 8.83 22.41 -3.73
N GLU A 51 8.84 23.58 -4.39
CA GLU A 51 9.55 23.80 -5.68
C GLU A 51 11.06 23.56 -5.59
N SER A 52 11.62 23.58 -4.39
CA SER A 52 13.03 23.27 -4.12
C SER A 52 13.33 21.77 -4.18
N LEU A 53 12.33 20.89 -4.08
CA LEU A 53 12.50 19.45 -4.20
C LEU A 53 12.66 19.06 -5.66
N ARG A 54 13.92 18.97 -6.10
CA ARG A 54 14.29 18.75 -7.49
C ARG A 54 15.42 17.74 -7.60
N GLY A 55 15.34 16.86 -8.60
CA GLY A 55 16.34 15.83 -8.84
C GLY A 55 16.44 14.75 -7.75
N ALA A 56 15.45 14.68 -6.86
CA ALA A 56 15.47 13.81 -5.69
C ALA A 56 15.01 12.38 -6.02
N TYR A 57 15.45 11.43 -5.19
CA TYR A 57 14.85 10.10 -5.11
C TYR A 57 13.96 10.03 -3.88
N VAL A 58 12.68 9.69 -4.07
CA VAL A 58 11.66 9.71 -3.02
C VAL A 58 11.13 8.30 -2.82
N TRP A 59 11.15 7.84 -1.58
CA TRP A 59 10.65 6.53 -1.19
C TRP A 59 9.13 6.54 -1.03
N HIS A 60 8.51 5.36 -0.90
CA HIS A 60 7.05 5.23 -0.93
C HIS A 60 6.33 5.98 0.21
N ASP A 61 7.03 6.27 1.31
CA ASP A 61 6.52 7.00 2.47
C ASP A 61 6.84 8.50 2.42
N GLY A 62 7.39 8.99 1.31
CA GLY A 62 7.78 10.39 1.13
C GLY A 62 9.19 10.71 1.61
N THR A 63 9.93 9.74 2.18
CA THR A 63 11.32 9.94 2.59
C THR A 63 12.20 10.25 1.38
N VAL A 64 12.93 11.35 1.44
CA VAL A 64 13.93 11.69 0.41
C VAL A 64 15.21 10.91 0.71
N LEU A 65 15.65 10.12 -0.25
CA LEU A 65 16.86 9.30 -0.17
C LEU A 65 17.98 9.92 -0.99
N ASP A 66 19.20 9.78 -0.48
CA ASP A 66 20.39 10.06 -1.28
C ASP A 66 20.61 8.93 -2.29
N TRP A 67 20.81 9.31 -3.55
CA TRP A 67 21.10 8.41 -4.66
C TRP A 67 22.35 7.55 -4.44
N PHE A 68 23.31 8.03 -3.65
CA PHE A 68 24.61 7.37 -3.43
C PHE A 68 24.73 6.70 -2.06
N ASP A 69 23.70 6.79 -1.22
CA ASP A 69 23.72 6.17 0.10
C ASP A 69 23.35 4.68 0.00
N HIS A 70 24.39 3.85 0.01
CA HIS A 70 24.26 2.39 0.05
C HIS A 70 23.84 1.84 1.42
N THR A 71 23.85 2.69 2.46
CA THR A 71 23.42 2.33 3.82
C THR A 71 21.96 2.69 4.08
N ALA A 72 21.33 3.42 3.15
CA ALA A 72 19.93 3.79 3.23
C ALA A 72 19.06 2.54 3.43
N ASN A 73 18.14 2.62 4.41
CA ASN A 73 17.22 1.53 4.70
C ASN A 73 16.09 1.49 3.65
N ILE A 74 16.41 0.94 2.48
CA ILE A 74 15.50 0.77 1.34
C ILE A 74 14.74 -0.56 1.39
N TYR A 75 14.85 -1.29 2.49
CA TYR A 75 14.16 -2.55 2.67
C TYR A 75 12.79 -2.33 3.30
N PHE A 76 11.77 -3.00 2.76
CA PHE A 76 10.49 -3.14 3.43
C PHE A 76 10.69 -4.02 4.66
N THR A 77 10.90 -3.37 5.80
CA THR A 77 11.37 -4.04 7.02
C THR A 77 10.48 -5.23 7.41
N THR A 78 11.05 -6.19 8.13
CA THR A 78 10.35 -7.39 8.62
C THR A 78 9.14 -7.08 9.49
N LYS A 79 9.05 -5.86 10.06
CA LYS A 79 7.88 -5.37 10.80
C LYS A 79 6.65 -5.30 9.89
N PHE A 80 6.83 -4.86 8.65
CA PHE A 80 5.77 -4.77 7.65
C PHE A 80 5.35 -6.18 7.17
N ALA A 81 6.31 -7.03 6.84
CA ALA A 81 6.05 -8.42 6.44
C ALA A 81 5.31 -9.21 7.54
N ARG A 82 5.74 -9.08 8.81
CA ARG A 82 5.06 -9.72 9.95
C ARG A 82 3.65 -9.19 10.18
N SER A 83 3.47 -7.86 10.14
CA SER A 83 2.14 -7.25 10.30
C SER A 83 1.19 -7.70 9.20
N TRP A 84 1.65 -7.74 7.95
CA TRP A 84 0.85 -8.19 6.80
C TRP A 84 0.52 -9.68 6.87
N VAL A 85 1.49 -10.55 7.21
CA VAL A 85 1.24 -11.99 7.39
C VAL A 85 0.24 -12.23 8.51
N LEU A 86 0.42 -11.60 9.68
CA LEU A 86 -0.50 -11.73 10.80
C LEU A 86 -1.91 -11.23 10.43
N SER A 87 -2.00 -10.09 9.75
CA SER A 87 -3.29 -9.56 9.29
C SER A 87 -3.97 -10.50 8.28
N SER A 88 -3.21 -11.06 7.35
CA SER A 88 -3.74 -12.00 6.34
C SER A 88 -4.23 -13.31 6.96
N VAL A 89 -3.48 -13.86 7.93
CA VAL A 89 -3.89 -15.09 8.64
C VAL A 89 -5.12 -14.83 9.53
N ILE A 90 -5.13 -13.73 10.29
CA ILE A 90 -6.25 -13.38 11.18
C ILE A 90 -7.52 -13.10 10.40
N VAL A 91 -7.44 -12.36 9.28
CA VAL A 91 -8.62 -12.07 8.44
C VAL A 91 -9.19 -13.35 7.84
N ASN A 92 -8.36 -14.22 7.26
CA ASN A 92 -8.83 -15.49 6.70
C ASN A 92 -9.50 -16.39 7.76
N LEU A 93 -8.95 -16.43 8.98
CA LEU A 93 -9.55 -17.20 10.07
C LEU A 93 -10.90 -16.62 10.52
N LYS A 94 -11.03 -15.29 10.58
CA LYS A 94 -12.30 -14.62 10.93
C LYS A 94 -13.38 -14.88 9.89
N GLU A 95 -13.06 -14.77 8.60
CA GLU A 95 -14.00 -15.05 7.50
C GLU A 95 -14.45 -16.51 7.51
N TYR A 96 -13.52 -17.45 7.74
CA TYR A 96 -13.85 -18.87 7.85
C TYR A 96 -14.76 -19.14 9.05
N ILE A 97 -14.45 -18.62 10.23
CA ILE A 97 -15.30 -18.76 11.43
C ILE A 97 -16.68 -18.15 11.19
N PHE A 98 -16.76 -16.96 10.59
CA PHE A 98 -18.03 -16.29 10.29
C PHE A 98 -18.88 -17.09 9.30
N MET A 99 -18.26 -17.65 8.26
CA MET A 99 -18.93 -18.56 7.31
C MET A 99 -19.52 -19.79 8.02
N TRP A 100 -18.75 -20.45 8.90
CA TRP A 100 -19.23 -21.62 9.64
C TRP A 100 -20.31 -21.29 10.66
N ILE A 101 -20.23 -20.12 11.31
CA ILE A 101 -21.31 -19.62 12.19
C ILE A 101 -22.59 -19.42 11.38
N ASN A 102 -22.53 -18.74 10.23
CA ASN A 102 -23.70 -18.54 9.39
C ASN A 102 -24.27 -19.85 8.85
N TYR A 103 -23.41 -20.79 8.43
CA TYR A 103 -23.82 -22.12 8.00
C TYR A 103 -24.56 -22.87 9.12
N ILE A 104 -24.04 -22.83 10.35
CA ILE A 104 -24.71 -23.44 11.51
C ILE A 104 -26.02 -22.71 11.81
N LEU A 105 -26.05 -21.38 11.84
CA LEU A 105 -27.27 -20.61 12.12
C LEU A 105 -28.37 -20.84 11.08
N GLU A 106 -28.00 -21.02 9.81
CA GLU A 106 -28.94 -21.38 8.74
C GLU A 106 -29.50 -22.80 8.94
N LYS A 107 -28.65 -23.76 9.30
CA LYS A 107 -29.04 -25.16 9.54
C LYS A 107 -29.75 -25.37 10.88
N VAL A 108 -29.50 -24.52 11.87
CA VAL A 108 -30.10 -24.52 13.21
C VAL A 108 -31.27 -23.53 13.30
N ARG A 109 -31.67 -22.89 12.18
CA ARG A 109 -32.90 -22.10 12.11
C ARG A 109 -34.08 -23.03 12.42
N LEU A 110 -34.42 -23.12 13.70
CA LEU A 110 -35.60 -23.80 14.20
C LEU A 110 -36.78 -23.25 13.41
N PRO A 111 -37.71 -24.11 12.95
CA PRO A 111 -38.92 -23.63 12.30
C PRO A 111 -39.54 -22.62 13.25
N THR A 112 -39.63 -21.36 12.81
CA THR A 112 -40.39 -20.34 13.51
C THR A 112 -41.79 -20.91 13.63
N THR A 113 -42.15 -21.36 14.82
CA THR A 113 -43.49 -21.83 15.13
C THR A 113 -44.40 -20.63 14.89
N ASN A 114 -45.06 -20.64 13.73
CA ASN A 114 -46.21 -19.79 13.47
C ASN A 114 -47.24 -20.12 14.55
N LYS A 115 -47.25 -19.32 15.62
CA LYS A 115 -48.37 -19.29 16.55
C LYS A 115 -49.52 -18.58 15.83
N THR A 116 -50.27 -19.35 15.04
CA THR A 116 -51.64 -19.00 14.66
C THR A 116 -52.58 -19.48 15.75
N LEU A 117 -53.19 -18.49 16.42
CA LEU A 117 -54.40 -18.51 17.29
C LEU A 117 -54.41 -19.51 18.46
#